data_AF-A0A6G3XJP2-F1
#
_entry.id   AF-A0A6G3XJP2-F1
#
_cell.length_a   1.000
_cell.length_b   1.000
_cell.length_c   1.000
_cell.angle_alpha   90.00
_cell.angle_beta   90.00
_cell.angle_gamma   90.00
#
_symmetry.space_group_name_H-M   'P 1'
#
loop_
_entity.id
_entity.type
_entity.pdbx_description
1 polymer ?
#
loop_
_entity_poly.entity_id
_entity_poly.type
_entity_poly.pdbx_seq_one_letter_code
_entity_poly.pdbx_strand_id
1 'polypeptide(L)' 'RRALFAHERAHLAARHDRFLLAVQLAARANPFLRPLRTAVAYTAERWADEEAARTIGSRRTVARAIGTAALVSRG' A
#
# COMPACT_ATOMS: atom_id res chain seq x y z
N ARG A 1 5.79 4.81 -12.10
CA ARG A 1 4.49 4.31 -12.64
C ARG A 1 4.15 2.88 -12.24
N ARG A 2 5.04 1.88 -12.41
CA ARG A 2 4.78 0.50 -11.96
C ARG A 2 4.33 0.39 -10.49
N ALA A 3 4.90 1.24 -9.62
CA ALA A 3 4.54 1.29 -8.21
C ALA A 3 3.08 1.70 -7.95
N LEU A 4 2.63 2.77 -8.61
CA LEU A 4 1.26 3.25 -8.49
C LEU A 4 0.27 2.18 -8.96
N PHE A 5 0.52 1.54 -10.11
CA PHE A 5 -0.36 0.47 -10.58
C PHE A 5 -0.38 -0.75 -9.64
N ALA A 6 0.73 -1.07 -8.99
CA ALA A 6 0.76 -2.13 -7.98
C ALA A 6 -0.03 -1.76 -6.72
N HIS A 7 0.05 -0.49 -6.30
CA HIS A 7 -0.72 0.07 -5.19
C HIS A 7 -2.24 0.04 -5.50
N GLU A 8 -2.67 0.56 -6.65
CA GLU A 8 -4.09 0.51 -7.07
C GLU A 8 -4.61 -0.94 -7.18
N ARG A 9 -3.79 -1.85 -7.72
CA ARG A 9 -4.15 -3.28 -7.76
C ARG A 9 -4.27 -3.89 -6.36
N ALA A 10 -3.46 -3.46 -5.41
CA ALA A 10 -3.56 -3.92 -4.03
C ALA A 10 -4.87 -3.47 -3.38
N HIS A 11 -5.32 -2.23 -3.63
CA HIS A 11 -6.64 -1.78 -3.17
C HIS A 11 -7.78 -2.65 -3.71
N LEU A 12 -7.74 -2.98 -5.01
CA LEU A 12 -8.76 -3.81 -5.64
C LEU A 12 -8.71 -5.26 -5.15
N ALA A 13 -7.53 -5.85 -5.02
CA ALA A 13 -7.35 -7.22 -4.55
C ALA A 13 -7.82 -7.41 -3.11
N ALA A 14 -7.52 -6.44 -2.23
CA ALA A 14 -7.95 -6.45 -0.84
C ALA A 14 -9.37 -5.88 -0.61
N ARG A 15 -10.03 -5.39 -1.67
CA ARG A 15 -11.39 -4.82 -1.64
C ARG A 15 -11.54 -3.69 -0.62
N HIS A 16 -10.53 -2.80 -0.57
CA HIS A 16 -10.49 -1.68 0.36
C HIS A 16 -11.69 -0.74 0.23
N ASP A 17 -12.25 -0.63 -0.98
CA ASP A 17 -13.49 0.10 -1.27
C ASP A 17 -14.66 -0.32 -0.36
N ARG A 18 -14.82 -1.62 -0.12
CA ARG A 18 -15.91 -2.15 0.71
C ARG A 18 -15.74 -1.77 2.18
N PHE A 19 -14.52 -1.87 2.69
CA PHE A 19 -14.23 -1.48 4.07
C PHE A 19 -14.47 0.01 4.28
N LEU A 20 -13.99 0.84 3.35
CA LEU A 20 -14.18 2.29 3.36
C LEU A 20 -15.67 2.67 3.33
N LEU A 21 -16.46 2.04 2.47
CA LEU A 21 -17.91 2.27 2.40
C LEU A 21 -18.61 1.86 3.69
N ALA A 22 -18.26 0.69 4.26
CA ALA A 22 -18.83 0.21 5.51
C ALA A 22 -18.57 1.20 6.67
N VAL A 23 -17.32 1.64 6.85
CA VAL A 23 -16.99 2.60 7.91
C VAL A 23 -17.53 4.00 7.64
N GLN A 24 -17.71 4.39 6.38
CA GLN A 24 -18.37 5.64 6.03
C GLN A 24 -19.85 5.63 6.41
N LEU A 25 -20.57 4.55 6.12
CA LEU A 25 -21.95 4.35 6.54
C LEU A 25 -22.07 4.31 8.06
N ALA A 26 -21.19 3.57 8.73
CA ALA A 26 -21.15 3.50 10.18
C ALA A 26 -20.91 4.87 10.84
N ALA A 27 -19.97 5.66 10.32
CA ALA A 27 -19.69 7.01 10.81
C ALA A 27 -20.82 8.03 10.55
N ARG A 28 -21.65 7.78 9.52
CA ARG A 28 -22.89 8.56 9.27
C ARG A 28 -24.00 8.17 10.24
N ALA A 29 -24.14 6.89 10.56
CA ALA A 29 -25.12 6.40 11.53
C ALA A 29 -24.74 6.75 12.98
N ASN A 30 -23.44 6.73 13.30
CA ASN A 30 -22.91 7.07 14.62
C ASN A 30 -21.64 7.94 14.49
N PRO A 31 -21.73 9.25 14.82
CA PRO A 31 -20.58 10.16 14.76
C PRO A 31 -19.35 9.74 15.58
N PHE A 32 -19.52 8.95 16.64
CA PHE A 32 -18.41 8.44 17.44
C PHE A 32 -17.52 7.44 16.67
N LEU A 33 -17.96 6.94 15.51
CA LEU A 33 -17.18 6.05 14.64
C LEU A 33 -16.35 6.82 13.59
N ARG A 34 -16.37 8.15 13.58
CA ARG A 34 -15.50 8.95 12.69
C ARG A 34 -14.01 8.64 12.86
N PRO A 35 -13.46 8.45 14.07
CA PRO A 35 -12.05 8.06 14.23
C PRO A 35 -11.77 6.68 13.61
N LEU A 36 -12.72 5.73 13.73
CA LEU A 36 -12.60 4.41 13.11
C LEU A 36 -12.52 4.51 11.58
N ARG A 37 -13.35 5.36 10.96
CA ARG A 37 -13.25 5.63 9.50
C ARG A 37 -11.84 6.09 9.12
N THR A 38 -11.26 7.02 9.87
CA THR A 38 -9.91 7.54 9.59
C THR A 38 -8.85 6.46 9.76
N ALA A 39 -8.94 5.64 10.82
CA ALA A 39 -8.01 4.55 11.05
C ALA A 39 -8.07 3.47 9.96
N VAL A 40 -9.27 3.11 9.49
CA VAL A 40 -9.44 2.15 8.38
C VAL A 40 -8.90 2.71 7.07
N ALA A 41 -9.13 3.99 6.77
CA ALA A 41 -8.52 4.60 5.59
C ALA A 41 -6.99 4.57 5.65
N TYR A 42 -6.42 5.02 6.77
CA TYR A 42 -4.96 5.00 6.95
C TYR A 42 -4.36 3.60 6.81
N THR A 43 -4.97 2.59 7.42
CA THR A 43 -4.47 1.22 7.37
C THR A 43 -4.60 0.60 5.97
N ALA A 44 -5.66 0.93 5.23
CA ALA A 44 -5.83 0.50 3.83
C ALA A 44 -4.72 1.06 2.92
N GLU A 45 -4.38 2.34 3.06
CA GLU A 45 -3.26 2.96 2.32
C GLU A 45 -1.94 2.28 2.69
N ARG A 46 -1.68 2.07 3.99
CA ARG A 46 -0.46 1.41 4.46
C ARG A 46 -0.34 -0.03 3.95
N TRP A 47 -1.44 -0.77 3.89
CA TRP A 47 -1.45 -2.10 3.28
C TRP A 47 -1.08 -2.01 1.80
N ALA A 48 -1.75 -1.14 1.03
CA ALA A 48 -1.51 -1.02 -0.40
C ALA A 48 -0.05 -0.63 -0.71
N ASP A 49 0.54 0.25 0.09
CA ASP A 49 1.97 0.59 0.00
C ASP A 49 2.89 -0.62 0.24
N GLU A 50 2.60 -1.43 1.25
CA GLU A 50 3.41 -2.61 1.57
C GLU A 50 3.29 -3.70 0.50
N GLU A 51 2.09 -3.93 -0.03
CA GLU A 51 1.86 -4.88 -1.12
C GLU A 51 2.53 -4.40 -2.42
N ALA A 52 2.45 -3.10 -2.72
CA ALA A 52 3.16 -2.51 -3.85
C ALA A 52 4.68 -2.68 -3.69
N ALA A 53 5.22 -2.41 -2.50
CA ALA A 53 6.64 -2.58 -2.20
C ALA A 53 7.09 -4.05 -2.30
N ARG A 54 6.23 -5.02 -1.95
CA ARG A 54 6.49 -6.46 -2.17
C ARG A 54 6.49 -6.80 -3.66
N THR A 55 5.52 -6.29 -4.42
CA THR A 55 5.30 -6.63 -5.84
C THR A 55 6.38 -6.07 -6.77
N ILE A 56 6.87 -4.86 -6.52
CA ILE A 56 7.88 -4.20 -7.38
C ILE A 56 9.28 -4.81 -7.16
N GLY A 57 9.44 -5.68 -6.15
CA GLY A 57 10.71 -6.24 -5.74
C GLY A 57 11.26 -5.47 -4.54
N SER A 58 11.42 -6.20 -3.44
CA SER A 58 11.96 -5.75 -2.16
C SER A 58 13.08 -4.73 -2.32
N ARG A 59 13.09 -3.69 -1.47
CA ARG A 59 14.22 -2.75 -1.29
C ARG A 59 15.57 -3.49 -1.29
N ARG A 60 15.60 -4.73 -0.79
CA ARG A 60 16.77 -5.62 -0.74
C ARG A 60 17.22 -6.14 -2.12
N THR A 61 16.30 -6.43 -3.04
CA THR A 61 16.61 -6.86 -4.42
C THR A 61 17.10 -5.68 -5.24
N VAL A 62 16.48 -4.50 -5.11
CA VAL A 62 16.98 -3.27 -5.73
C VAL A 62 18.34 -2.88 -5.14
N ALA A 63 18.51 -2.95 -3.81
CA ALA A 63 19.80 -2.71 -3.16
C ALA A 63 20.88 -3.71 -3.60
N ARG A 64 20.54 -5.00 -3.77
CA ARG A 64 21.46 -6.00 -4.33
C ARG A 64 21.82 -5.69 -5.78
N ALA A 65 20.84 -5.37 -6.62
CA ALA A 65 21.09 -5.04 -8.02
C ALA A 65 21.99 -3.80 -8.17
N ILE A 66 21.76 -2.75 -7.35
CA ILE A 66 22.62 -1.56 -7.30
C ILE A 66 24.02 -1.91 -6.77
N GLY A 67 24.12 -2.71 -5.71
CA GLY A 67 25.40 -3.14 -5.15
C GLY A 67 26.24 -3.95 -6.13
N THR A 68 25.62 -4.90 -6.85
CA THR A 68 26.29 -5.67 -7.90
C THR A 68 26.73 -4.78 -9.07
N ALA A 69 25.87 -3.87 -9.53
CA ALA A 69 26.23 -2.93 -10.60
C ALA A 69 27.41 -2.01 -10.21
N ALA A 70 27.45 -1.57 -8.94
CA ALA A 70 28.54 -0.74 -8.43
C ALA A 70 29.89 -1.49 -8.29
N LEU A 71 29.86 -2.81 -8.08
CA LEU A 71 31.06 -3.65 -8.06
C LEU A 71 31.59 -3.92 -9.48
N VAL A 72 30.70 -4.18 -10.44
CA VAL A 72 31.06 -4.40 -11.85
C VAL A 72 31.64 -3.12 -12.48
N SER A 73 31.14 -1.93 -12.09
CA SER A 73 31.65 -0.65 -12.59
C SER A 73 32.98 -0.20 -11.95
N ARG A 74 33.50 -0.91 -10.95
CA ARG A 74 34.81 -0.63 -10.31
C ARG A 74 35.92 -1.59 -10.74
N GLY A 75 35.63 -2.53 -11.65
CA GLY A 75 36.65 -3.31 -12.37
C GLY A 75 36.98 -2.63 -13.69
#